data_AF-A0A840DWY9-F1
#
_entry.id   AF-A0A840DWY9-F1
#
_cell.length_a   1.000
_cell.length_b   1.000
_cell.length_c   1.000
_cell.angle_alpha   90.00
_cell.angle_beta   90.00
_cell.angle_gamma   90.00
#
_symmetry.space_group_name_H-M   'P 1'
#
loop_
_entity.id
_entity.type
_entity.pdbx_description
1 polymer ?
#
loop_
_entity_poly.entity_id
_entity_poly.type
_entity_poly.pdbx_seq_one_letter_code
_entity_poly.pdbx_strand_id
1 'polypeptide(L)'
;MRKLSFSTEPGYVAATQEIAVKPNVAYTFSGKIKTHLTKARAFFNVEFLDSQNRRIAWVDNRYSQLTGTRPWTDRQLTFKTPANVVKVRIYLEVEHQSPTALGEAWFDNVQLEEAQVSSSYNPVLNSSFEGSVTNWSGTGGSVDHTESFDGAYSRKISRTSTTQSASEYKQTVIVGQASSDTPLRLTLTGLSKAQDVKANGTVSASDYSITAKVYFVDGTTQTYMADFSIGTQDWNRAAVSIQPSKPMDKIDISAVFRGNYTGTVWFDAIRLMEGNVITKNKYDANGNYVEEETDEAGYVTKKNYDAVGNLLSEYDEKGNQKQYKYDPSNRLKQLLLANGTSVNYDYDLNGNMTSKVIQTSSGPSQRFTYSYDKTGKLLKTVGPLNDVTTNEYDANGNKIKTVLPKGNTIQWMYDETERVDTISYNGVPYYEFRYDKNGNELSVQYVKDGTTKTRKFDSANSGHRTVRPRGITKMDVSDHLG
;
A
#
# COMPACT_ATOMS: atom_id res chain seq x y z
N MET A 1 -18.90 6.96 -25.47
CA MET A 1 -18.75 6.25 -26.76
C MET A 1 -18.01 7.18 -27.71
N ARG A 2 -16.81 6.85 -28.20
CA ARG A 2 -16.03 7.71 -29.11
C ARG A 2 -15.27 6.84 -30.12
N LYS A 3 -15.54 7.05 -31.41
CA LYS A 3 -14.77 6.54 -32.55
C LYS A 3 -13.55 7.46 -32.74
N LEU A 4 -12.37 6.91 -32.91
CA LEU A 4 -11.12 7.67 -32.95
C LEU A 4 -10.32 7.28 -34.20
N SER A 5 -9.91 8.26 -35.01
CA SER A 5 -9.13 8.08 -36.25
C SER A 5 -7.72 8.66 -36.10
N PHE A 6 -6.71 8.00 -36.67
CA PHE A 6 -5.27 8.25 -36.45
C PHE A 6 -4.62 9.17 -37.51
N SER A 7 -3.51 9.84 -37.15
CA SER A 7 -2.66 10.68 -38.03
C SER A 7 -1.29 10.02 -38.33
N THR A 8 -0.44 10.67 -39.13
CA THR A 8 0.81 10.14 -39.75
C THR A 8 2.05 10.05 -38.84
N GLU A 9 1.99 10.53 -37.60
CA GLU A 9 3.10 10.54 -36.62
C GLU A 9 2.84 9.53 -35.48
N PRO A 10 3.88 9.07 -34.73
CA PRO A 10 3.67 8.35 -33.48
C PRO A 10 2.68 9.12 -32.60
N GLY A 11 1.61 8.46 -32.21
CA GLY A 11 0.46 9.13 -31.63
C GLY A 11 -0.23 8.26 -30.61
N TYR A 12 -1.00 8.90 -29.74
CA TYR A 12 -1.89 8.23 -28.82
C TYR A 12 -3.24 8.94 -28.80
N VAL A 13 -4.26 8.17 -28.44
CA VAL A 13 -5.55 8.70 -28.06
C VAL A 13 -5.88 8.13 -26.70
N ALA A 14 -6.32 8.99 -25.77
CA ALA A 14 -6.66 8.58 -24.43
C ALA A 14 -7.93 9.24 -23.92
N ALA A 15 -8.69 8.51 -23.11
CA ALA A 15 -9.58 9.13 -22.14
C ALA A 15 -8.79 9.35 -20.85
N THR A 16 -8.86 10.56 -20.29
CA THR A 16 -8.08 10.93 -19.11
C THR A 16 -8.94 11.49 -18.00
N GLN A 17 -8.53 11.26 -16.75
CA GLN A 17 -9.13 11.87 -15.58
C GLN A 17 -8.04 12.32 -14.62
N GLU A 18 -8.19 13.52 -14.04
CA GLU A 18 -7.31 13.99 -12.96
C GLU A 18 -7.93 13.68 -11.60
N ILE A 19 -7.16 13.04 -10.72
CA ILE A 19 -7.59 12.63 -9.38
C ILE A 19 -6.57 13.14 -8.36
N ALA A 20 -7.04 13.78 -7.30
CA ALA A 20 -6.20 14.18 -6.17
C ALA A 20 -5.67 12.93 -5.43
N VAL A 21 -4.38 12.94 -5.10
CA VAL A 21 -3.72 11.82 -4.40
C VAL A 21 -2.84 12.33 -3.27
N LYS A 22 -2.52 11.45 -2.33
CA LYS A 22 -1.58 11.73 -1.25
C LYS A 22 -0.14 11.50 -1.71
N PRO A 23 0.84 12.29 -1.24
CA PRO A 23 2.25 12.04 -1.50
C PRO A 23 2.78 10.82 -0.72
N ASN A 24 3.74 10.10 -1.30
CA ASN A 24 4.39 8.90 -0.71
C ASN A 24 3.43 7.74 -0.39
N VAL A 25 2.29 7.68 -1.06
CA VAL A 25 1.25 6.67 -0.86
C VAL A 25 1.15 5.78 -2.10
N ALA A 26 0.95 4.48 -1.88
CA ALA A 26 0.76 3.51 -2.95
C ALA A 26 -0.70 3.47 -3.40
N TYR A 27 -0.89 3.40 -4.71
CA TYR A 27 -2.18 3.34 -5.38
C TYR A 27 -2.19 2.21 -6.40
N THR A 28 -3.36 1.68 -6.70
CA THR A 28 -3.59 0.76 -7.82
C THR A 28 -4.65 1.30 -8.74
N PHE A 29 -4.32 1.37 -10.03
CA PHE A 29 -5.22 1.66 -11.12
C PHE A 29 -5.56 0.37 -11.87
N SER A 30 -6.83 -0.04 -11.93
CA SER A 30 -7.23 -1.31 -12.55
C SER A 30 -8.50 -1.18 -13.39
N GLY A 31 -8.74 -2.18 -14.23
CA GLY A 31 -9.96 -2.30 -15.03
C GLY A 31 -9.82 -3.34 -16.14
N LYS A 32 -10.84 -3.45 -16.98
CA LYS A 32 -10.89 -4.37 -18.12
C LYS A 32 -10.59 -3.64 -19.41
N ILE A 33 -9.81 -4.29 -20.28
CA ILE A 33 -9.52 -3.81 -21.62
C ILE A 33 -9.91 -4.88 -22.63
N LYS A 34 -10.65 -4.51 -23.67
CA LYS A 34 -10.92 -5.33 -24.86
C LYS A 34 -10.31 -4.61 -26.06
N THR A 35 -9.73 -5.35 -27.00
CA THR A 35 -9.09 -4.72 -28.17
C THR A 35 -9.50 -5.39 -29.47
N HIS A 36 -9.55 -4.59 -30.53
CA HIS A 36 -9.47 -5.01 -31.91
C HIS A 36 -8.54 -4.04 -32.62
N LEU A 37 -7.23 -4.23 -32.46
CA LEU A 37 -6.19 -3.30 -32.88
C LEU A 37 -5.28 -3.92 -33.93
N THR A 38 -4.88 -3.13 -34.92
CA THR A 38 -3.82 -3.47 -35.89
C THR A 38 -2.71 -2.44 -35.75
N LYS A 39 -1.47 -2.90 -35.48
CA LYS A 39 -0.27 -2.04 -35.28
C LYS A 39 -0.47 -0.92 -34.25
N ALA A 40 -1.34 -1.14 -33.28
CA ALA A 40 -1.62 -0.28 -32.14
C ALA A 40 -1.72 -1.13 -30.88
N ARG A 41 -1.65 -0.46 -29.72
CA ARG A 41 -1.64 -1.09 -28.40
C ARG A 41 -2.47 -0.30 -27.41
N ALA A 42 -3.18 -0.99 -26.51
CA ALA A 42 -3.99 -0.38 -25.46
C ALA A 42 -3.48 -0.75 -24.06
N PHE A 43 -3.43 0.21 -23.15
CA PHE A 43 -2.93 0.03 -21.77
C PHE A 43 -3.38 1.17 -20.85
N PHE A 44 -3.10 1.02 -19.56
CA PHE A 44 -3.30 2.05 -18.55
C PHE A 44 -2.02 2.85 -18.34
N ASN A 45 -2.08 4.17 -18.28
CA ASN A 45 -0.90 5.00 -18.04
C ASN A 45 -1.20 6.08 -16.99
N VAL A 46 -0.19 6.54 -16.25
CA VAL A 46 -0.39 7.51 -15.17
C VAL A 46 0.68 8.59 -15.22
N GLU A 47 0.23 9.85 -15.19
CA GLU A 47 1.08 11.03 -15.08
C GLU A 47 0.98 11.62 -13.67
N PHE A 48 2.11 11.83 -13.00
CA PHE A 48 2.14 12.53 -11.71
C PHE A 48 2.26 14.03 -11.92
N LEU A 49 1.46 14.81 -11.20
CA LEU A 49 1.39 16.27 -11.32
C LEU A 49 1.63 16.95 -9.97
N ASP A 50 2.45 18.02 -9.99
CA ASP A 50 2.66 18.88 -8.83
C ASP A 50 1.51 19.89 -8.64
N SER A 51 1.60 20.73 -7.61
CA SER A 51 0.62 21.79 -7.31
C SER A 51 0.44 22.82 -8.43
N GLN A 52 1.39 22.91 -9.36
CA GLN A 52 1.40 23.84 -10.49
C GLN A 52 0.99 23.14 -11.80
N ASN A 53 0.46 21.92 -11.73
CA ASN A 53 0.10 21.09 -12.88
C ASN A 53 1.27 20.71 -13.79
N ARG A 54 2.51 20.76 -13.28
CA ARG A 54 3.68 20.31 -14.02
C ARG A 54 3.87 18.82 -13.81
N ARG A 55 4.19 18.10 -14.88
CA ARG A 55 4.53 16.69 -14.82
C ARG A 55 5.78 16.47 -13.97
N ILE A 56 5.67 15.60 -12.99
CA ILE A 56 6.79 15.08 -12.19
C ILE A 56 7.40 13.87 -12.91
N ALA A 57 6.59 12.86 -13.21
CA ALA A 57 7.01 11.63 -13.88
C ALA A 57 5.82 10.88 -14.50
N TRP A 58 6.12 9.87 -15.31
CA TRP A 58 5.17 8.88 -15.81
C TRP A 58 5.32 7.57 -15.05
N VAL A 59 4.22 6.83 -14.90
CA VAL A 59 4.24 5.41 -14.62
C VAL A 59 3.87 4.69 -15.90
N ASP A 60 4.90 4.23 -16.62
CA ASP A 60 4.76 3.54 -17.89
C ASP A 60 4.30 2.09 -17.66
N ASN A 61 3.15 1.72 -18.24
CA ASN A 61 2.62 0.36 -18.21
C ASN A 61 2.54 -0.28 -19.61
N ARG A 62 3.31 0.20 -20.58
CA ARG A 62 3.34 -0.38 -21.94
C ARG A 62 3.77 -1.84 -21.93
N TYR A 63 4.47 -2.30 -20.90
CA TYR A 63 4.86 -3.70 -20.80
C TYR A 63 3.66 -4.65 -20.59
N SER A 64 2.52 -4.17 -20.06
CA SER A 64 1.27 -4.96 -19.93
C SER A 64 0.25 -4.69 -21.04
N GLN A 65 0.68 -4.01 -22.11
CA GLN A 65 -0.19 -3.62 -23.23
C GLN A 65 -0.96 -4.78 -23.87
N LEU A 66 -2.11 -4.46 -24.45
CA LEU A 66 -2.87 -5.35 -25.32
C LEU A 66 -2.75 -4.91 -26.78
N THR A 67 -2.41 -5.86 -27.64
CA THR A 67 -2.40 -5.68 -29.10
C THR A 67 -3.33 -6.71 -29.76
N GLY A 68 -3.68 -6.47 -31.02
CA GLY A 68 -4.49 -7.42 -31.78
C GLY A 68 -5.95 -7.46 -31.33
N THR A 69 -6.61 -8.57 -31.63
CA THR A 69 -7.97 -8.84 -31.14
C THR A 69 -7.90 -9.61 -29.83
N ARG A 70 -8.39 -9.00 -28.76
CA ARG A 70 -8.40 -9.60 -27.42
C ARG A 70 -9.79 -9.49 -26.80
N PRO A 71 -10.27 -10.54 -26.10
CA PRO A 71 -11.49 -10.42 -25.30
C PRO A 71 -11.26 -9.45 -24.14
N TRP A 72 -12.32 -9.19 -23.37
CA TRP A 72 -12.19 -8.45 -22.10
C TRP A 72 -11.13 -9.11 -21.23
N THR A 73 -10.05 -8.39 -21.00
CA THR A 73 -8.90 -8.86 -20.25
C THR A 73 -8.64 -7.90 -19.11
N ASP A 74 -8.44 -8.49 -17.95
CA ASP A 74 -8.18 -7.80 -16.70
C ASP A 74 -6.76 -7.18 -16.71
N ARG A 75 -6.64 -5.92 -16.29
CA ARG A 75 -5.38 -5.14 -16.25
C ARG A 75 -5.29 -4.29 -15.01
N GLN A 76 -4.06 -4.08 -14.54
CA GLN A 76 -3.78 -3.17 -13.44
C GLN A 76 -2.44 -2.45 -13.61
N LEU A 77 -2.21 -1.47 -12.75
CA LEU A 77 -0.98 -0.72 -12.60
C LEU A 77 -0.89 -0.25 -11.15
N THR A 78 0.09 -0.75 -10.41
CA THR A 78 0.36 -0.30 -9.04
C THR A 78 1.55 0.66 -9.05
N PHE A 79 1.44 1.76 -8.30
CA PHE A 79 2.49 2.77 -8.23
C PHE A 79 2.50 3.48 -6.88
N LYS A 80 3.70 3.94 -6.47
CA LYS A 80 3.88 4.81 -5.30
C LYS A 80 4.06 6.26 -5.75
N THR A 81 3.29 7.16 -5.15
CA THR A 81 3.36 8.58 -5.51
C THR A 81 4.62 9.27 -4.95
N PRO A 82 5.21 10.23 -5.69
CA PRO A 82 6.37 10.99 -5.21
C PRO A 82 5.96 12.03 -4.15
N ALA A 83 6.94 12.49 -3.36
CA ALA A 83 6.70 13.37 -2.20
C ALA A 83 6.02 14.72 -2.54
N ASN A 84 6.17 15.21 -3.77
CA ASN A 84 5.63 16.50 -4.21
C ASN A 84 4.40 16.37 -5.14
N VAL A 85 3.80 15.18 -5.26
CA VAL A 85 2.56 15.02 -6.03
C VAL A 85 1.39 15.69 -5.30
N VAL A 86 0.44 16.22 -6.07
CA VAL A 86 -0.86 16.67 -5.55
C VAL A 86 -2.01 15.93 -6.24
N LYS A 87 -1.80 15.54 -7.50
CA LYS A 87 -2.78 14.78 -8.28
C LYS A 87 -2.08 13.89 -9.30
N VAL A 88 -2.79 12.87 -9.74
CA VAL A 88 -2.42 12.08 -10.90
C VAL A 88 -3.38 12.38 -12.05
N ARG A 89 -2.90 12.26 -13.28
CA ARG A 89 -3.77 12.09 -14.45
C ARG A 89 -3.67 10.65 -14.90
N ILE A 90 -4.78 9.92 -14.84
CA ILE A 90 -4.87 8.56 -15.36
C ILE A 90 -5.23 8.60 -16.85
N TYR A 91 -4.75 7.61 -17.60
CA TYR A 91 -4.94 7.46 -19.04
C TYR A 91 -5.46 6.07 -19.36
N LEU A 92 -6.59 6.02 -20.06
CA LEU A 92 -7.08 4.87 -20.80
C LEU A 92 -6.52 5.02 -22.22
N GLU A 93 -5.33 4.51 -22.47
CA GLU A 93 -4.51 4.90 -23.62
C GLU A 93 -4.54 3.85 -24.73
N VAL A 94 -4.70 4.32 -25.97
CA VAL A 94 -4.40 3.57 -27.19
C VAL A 94 -3.30 4.33 -27.92
N GLU A 95 -2.13 3.72 -28.09
CA GLU A 95 -1.04 4.33 -28.85
C GLU A 95 -0.66 3.52 -30.09
N HIS A 96 -0.01 4.18 -31.04
CA HIS A 96 0.55 3.57 -32.24
C HIS A 96 1.85 4.23 -32.67
N GLN A 97 2.68 3.46 -33.37
CA GLN A 97 3.90 3.94 -34.03
C GLN A 97 3.82 3.80 -35.56
N SER A 98 2.69 3.34 -36.08
CA SER A 98 2.50 3.10 -37.52
C SER A 98 1.44 4.03 -38.10
N PRO A 99 1.66 4.60 -39.30
CA PRO A 99 0.61 5.34 -40.02
C PRO A 99 -0.52 4.42 -40.52
N THR A 100 -0.30 3.11 -40.50
CA THR A 100 -1.31 2.09 -40.87
C THR A 100 -1.99 1.48 -39.64
N ALA A 101 -1.88 2.13 -38.49
CA ALA A 101 -2.56 1.71 -37.27
C ALA A 101 -4.06 2.00 -37.37
N LEU A 102 -4.88 1.04 -36.96
CA LEU A 102 -6.32 1.16 -36.95
C LEU A 102 -6.93 0.22 -35.90
N GLY A 103 -8.18 0.48 -35.55
CA GLY A 103 -8.93 -0.38 -34.65
C GLY A 103 -9.50 0.35 -33.45
N GLU A 104 -10.01 -0.43 -32.50
CA GLU A 104 -10.74 0.06 -31.35
C GLU A 104 -10.26 -0.65 -30.07
N ALA A 105 -10.28 0.08 -28.96
CA ALA A 105 -10.14 -0.48 -27.63
C ALA A 105 -11.29 -0.01 -26.76
N TRP A 106 -11.78 -0.90 -25.92
CA TRP A 106 -12.82 -0.63 -24.94
C TRP A 106 -12.25 -0.82 -23.55
N PHE A 107 -12.65 0.06 -22.64
CA PHE A 107 -12.25 0.05 -21.25
C PHE A 107 -13.50 0.00 -20.38
N ASP A 108 -13.50 -0.85 -19.36
CA ASP A 108 -14.64 -1.03 -18.46
C ASP A 108 -14.19 -1.37 -17.04
N ASN A 109 -15.06 -1.22 -16.04
CA ASN A 109 -14.77 -1.45 -14.62
C ASN A 109 -13.49 -0.76 -14.13
N VAL A 110 -13.28 0.49 -14.56
CA VAL A 110 -12.08 1.27 -14.25
C VAL A 110 -12.15 1.83 -12.83
N GLN A 111 -11.10 1.61 -12.03
CA GLN A 111 -11.01 2.09 -10.64
C GLN A 111 -9.59 2.48 -10.24
N LEU A 112 -9.46 3.41 -9.29
CA LEU A 112 -8.21 3.84 -8.66
C LEU A 112 -8.37 3.81 -7.14
N GLU A 113 -7.53 3.03 -6.46
CA GLU A 113 -7.64 2.76 -5.01
C GLU A 113 -6.32 3.04 -4.27
N GLU A 114 -6.40 3.50 -3.02
CA GLU A 114 -5.25 3.69 -2.11
C GLU A 114 -4.92 2.36 -1.41
N ALA A 115 -3.72 1.78 -1.56
CA ALA A 115 -3.34 0.52 -0.91
C ALA A 115 -1.81 0.31 -0.79
N GLN A 116 -1.32 -0.02 0.41
CA GLN A 116 0.12 -0.23 0.73
C GLN A 116 0.69 -1.59 0.33
N VAL A 117 -0.13 -2.63 0.17
CA VAL A 117 0.25 -3.88 -0.53
C VAL A 117 -1.03 -4.60 -0.95
N SER A 118 -1.02 -5.10 -2.18
CA SER A 118 -2.09 -5.88 -2.81
C SER A 118 -3.36 -5.09 -3.11
N SER A 119 -3.36 -4.46 -4.30
CA SER A 119 -4.55 -4.12 -5.05
C SER A 119 -5.71 -5.07 -4.73
N SER A 120 -6.85 -4.55 -4.29
CA SER A 120 -8.11 -5.32 -4.18
C SER A 120 -8.42 -6.10 -5.47
N TYR A 121 -7.87 -5.63 -6.58
CA TYR A 121 -7.84 -6.34 -7.83
C TYR A 121 -6.95 -7.58 -7.80
N ASN A 122 -7.62 -8.73 -7.89
CA ASN A 122 -7.06 -10.05 -8.03
C ASN A 122 -7.77 -10.74 -9.20
N PRO A 123 -7.08 -11.11 -10.29
CA PRO A 123 -7.72 -11.77 -11.43
C PRO A 123 -8.15 -13.20 -11.11
N VAL A 124 -7.75 -13.74 -9.95
CA VAL A 124 -8.29 -14.99 -9.41
C VAL A 124 -9.68 -14.72 -8.83
N LEU A 125 -10.72 -15.10 -9.57
CA LEU A 125 -12.09 -14.94 -9.13
C LEU A 125 -12.40 -15.89 -7.98
N ASN A 126 -13.13 -15.40 -6.99
CA ASN A 126 -13.46 -16.15 -5.79
C ASN A 126 -12.21 -16.81 -5.16
N SER A 127 -11.18 -15.99 -4.92
CA SER A 127 -9.88 -16.41 -4.38
C SER A 127 -9.93 -17.03 -2.99
N SER A 128 -11.02 -16.78 -2.27
CA SER A 128 -11.28 -17.24 -0.91
C SER A 128 -12.37 -18.30 -0.84
N PHE A 129 -12.87 -18.78 -2.00
CA PHE A 129 -13.88 -19.85 -2.09
C PHE A 129 -15.23 -19.52 -1.40
N GLU A 130 -15.59 -18.23 -1.35
CA GLU A 130 -16.86 -17.72 -0.86
C GLU A 130 -18.03 -18.21 -1.71
N GLY A 131 -19.01 -18.86 -1.08
CA GLY A 131 -20.23 -19.33 -1.74
C GLY A 131 -19.97 -20.34 -2.86
N SER A 132 -20.33 -19.99 -4.10
CA SER A 132 -20.24 -20.90 -5.25
C SER A 132 -18.83 -20.92 -5.87
N VAL A 133 -18.29 -22.12 -6.08
CA VAL A 133 -16.96 -22.34 -6.68
C VAL A 133 -16.99 -22.54 -8.20
N THR A 134 -18.00 -22.01 -8.91
CA THR A 134 -18.16 -22.21 -10.38
C THR A 134 -17.01 -21.67 -11.22
N ASN A 135 -16.22 -20.74 -10.70
CA ASN A 135 -15.03 -20.20 -11.37
C ASN A 135 -13.79 -21.10 -11.20
N TRP A 136 -13.90 -22.15 -10.38
CA TRP A 136 -12.87 -23.16 -10.17
C TRP A 136 -13.32 -24.50 -10.77
N SER A 137 -12.40 -25.18 -11.43
CA SER A 137 -12.58 -26.52 -12.00
C SER A 137 -11.64 -27.48 -11.28
N GLY A 138 -12.14 -28.63 -10.83
CA GLY A 138 -11.34 -29.49 -9.97
C GLY A 138 -12.10 -30.64 -9.38
N THR A 139 -11.40 -31.48 -8.61
CA THR A 139 -12.00 -32.61 -7.89
C THR A 139 -11.39 -32.76 -6.50
N GLY A 140 -12.14 -33.38 -5.57
CA GLY A 140 -11.69 -33.70 -4.20
C GLY A 140 -11.95 -32.58 -3.17
N GLY A 141 -12.12 -32.88 -1.89
CA GLY A 141 -12.34 -31.84 -0.85
C GLY A 141 -13.72 -31.15 -0.88
N SER A 142 -13.95 -30.21 0.03
CA SER A 142 -15.22 -29.51 0.27
C SER A 142 -14.98 -28.01 0.53
N VAL A 143 -16.04 -27.20 0.48
CA VAL A 143 -16.02 -25.86 1.07
C VAL A 143 -16.20 -26.03 2.58
N ASP A 144 -15.42 -25.31 3.38
CA ASP A 144 -15.53 -25.29 4.85
C ASP A 144 -15.92 -23.87 5.30
N HIS A 145 -16.69 -23.79 6.37
CA HIS A 145 -17.19 -22.54 6.98
C HIS A 145 -16.77 -22.41 8.45
N THR A 146 -15.97 -23.35 8.94
CA THR A 146 -15.44 -23.35 10.30
C THR A 146 -14.02 -22.79 10.39
N GLU A 147 -13.22 -23.06 9.36
CA GLU A 147 -11.85 -22.56 9.22
C GLU A 147 -11.76 -21.70 7.96
N SER A 148 -11.58 -20.40 8.12
CA SER A 148 -11.32 -19.43 7.05
C SER A 148 -10.30 -18.40 7.52
N PHE A 149 -9.67 -17.72 6.57
CA PHE A 149 -8.80 -16.59 6.83
C PHE A 149 -9.43 -15.28 6.34
N ASP A 150 -9.87 -15.25 5.08
CA ASP A 150 -10.46 -14.07 4.45
C ASP A 150 -11.90 -14.35 4.03
N GLY A 151 -12.86 -13.85 4.80
CA GLY A 151 -14.27 -14.15 4.59
C GLY A 151 -14.75 -15.33 5.44
N ALA A 152 -15.86 -15.93 5.03
CA ALA A 152 -16.57 -16.94 5.80
C ALA A 152 -16.25 -18.37 5.37
N TYR A 153 -15.53 -18.56 4.26
CA TYR A 153 -15.30 -19.88 3.67
C TYR A 153 -13.83 -20.12 3.32
N SER A 154 -13.50 -21.40 3.10
CA SER A 154 -12.22 -21.82 2.53
C SER A 154 -12.35 -23.16 1.80
N ARG A 155 -11.30 -23.58 1.09
CA ARG A 155 -11.25 -24.89 0.44
C ARG A 155 -10.56 -25.94 1.31
N LYS A 156 -11.34 -26.82 1.93
CA LYS A 156 -10.83 -27.96 2.71
C LYS A 156 -10.56 -29.18 1.85
N ILE A 157 -9.45 -29.85 2.09
CA ILE A 157 -9.09 -31.13 1.49
C ILE A 157 -8.55 -32.06 2.58
N SER A 158 -9.18 -33.23 2.75
CA SER A 158 -8.73 -34.27 3.69
C SER A 158 -8.31 -35.53 2.95
N ARG A 159 -7.09 -36.00 3.21
CA ARG A 159 -6.52 -37.26 2.70
C ARG A 159 -6.17 -38.17 3.87
N THR A 160 -6.84 -39.31 3.98
CA THR A 160 -6.54 -40.37 4.96
C THR A 160 -5.58 -41.43 4.42
N SER A 161 -5.36 -41.48 3.09
CA SER A 161 -4.46 -42.44 2.44
C SER A 161 -3.76 -41.81 1.24
N THR A 162 -2.51 -42.23 0.99
CA THR A 162 -1.73 -41.83 -0.19
C THR A 162 -2.29 -42.37 -1.51
N THR A 163 -3.15 -43.40 -1.44
CA THR A 163 -3.82 -44.00 -2.61
C THR A 163 -5.04 -43.22 -3.09
N GLN A 164 -5.51 -42.22 -2.33
CA GLN A 164 -6.63 -41.39 -2.76
C GLN A 164 -6.24 -40.53 -3.96
N SER A 165 -7.20 -40.34 -4.88
CA SER A 165 -7.04 -39.48 -6.06
C SER A 165 -6.52 -38.09 -5.70
N ALA A 166 -5.71 -37.50 -6.59
CA ALA A 166 -5.22 -36.15 -6.42
C ALA A 166 -6.39 -35.16 -6.25
N SER A 167 -6.27 -34.25 -5.28
CA SER A 167 -7.21 -33.14 -5.15
C SER A 167 -6.54 -31.87 -5.70
N GLU A 168 -7.21 -31.27 -6.68
CA GLU A 168 -6.73 -30.09 -7.38
C GLU A 168 -7.93 -29.19 -7.71
N TYR A 169 -7.81 -27.91 -7.38
CA TYR A 169 -8.74 -26.86 -7.81
C TYR A 169 -8.01 -25.86 -8.67
N LYS A 170 -8.45 -25.74 -9.92
CA LYS A 170 -7.81 -24.96 -10.96
C LYS A 170 -8.71 -23.84 -11.48
N GLN A 171 -8.15 -22.66 -11.66
CA GLN A 171 -8.75 -21.56 -12.40
C GLN A 171 -7.80 -21.07 -13.49
N THR A 172 -8.32 -20.77 -14.67
CA THR A 172 -7.53 -20.22 -15.77
C THR A 172 -7.66 -18.70 -15.78
N VAL A 173 -6.54 -17.99 -15.63
CA VAL A 173 -6.46 -16.54 -15.82
C VAL A 173 -5.89 -16.26 -17.21
N ILE A 174 -6.63 -15.47 -17.99
CA ILE A 174 -6.18 -15.02 -19.31
C ILE A 174 -5.27 -13.80 -19.13
N VAL A 175 -4.04 -13.90 -19.61
CA VAL A 175 -3.08 -12.78 -19.60
C VAL A 175 -3.09 -12.08 -20.95
N GLY A 176 -3.00 -12.83 -22.04
CA GLY A 176 -3.23 -12.37 -23.40
C GLY A 176 -2.11 -11.53 -24.00
N GLN A 177 -0.84 -11.81 -23.68
CA GLN A 177 0.28 -11.13 -24.34
C GLN A 177 0.43 -11.59 -25.80
N ALA A 178 0.97 -10.73 -26.66
CA ALA A 178 1.44 -11.06 -28.00
C ALA A 178 2.91 -11.45 -27.98
N SER A 179 3.38 -12.10 -29.06
CA SER A 179 4.77 -12.55 -29.17
C SER A 179 5.80 -11.41 -29.16
N SER A 180 5.37 -10.18 -29.49
CA SER A 180 6.20 -8.97 -29.47
C SER A 180 6.17 -8.20 -28.15
N ASP A 181 5.33 -8.59 -27.19
CA ASP A 181 5.21 -7.87 -25.92
C ASP A 181 6.41 -8.15 -25.01
N THR A 182 6.63 -7.28 -24.03
CA THR A 182 7.63 -7.54 -22.98
C THR A 182 7.08 -8.59 -22.01
N PRO A 183 7.81 -9.65 -21.63
CA PRO A 183 7.32 -10.66 -20.70
C PRO A 183 6.82 -10.06 -19.38
N LEU A 184 5.58 -10.38 -19.02
CA LEU A 184 4.98 -9.86 -17.79
C LEU A 184 5.53 -10.61 -16.57
N ARG A 185 5.99 -9.88 -15.56
CA ARG A 185 6.37 -10.45 -14.26
C ARG A 185 5.15 -10.45 -13.34
N LEU A 186 4.92 -11.59 -12.69
CA LEU A 186 3.80 -11.77 -11.78
C LEU A 186 4.26 -12.43 -10.48
N THR A 187 3.45 -12.37 -9.44
CA THR A 187 3.61 -13.13 -8.20
C THR A 187 2.33 -13.90 -7.93
N LEU A 188 2.43 -15.20 -7.72
CA LEU A 188 1.34 -16.02 -7.18
C LEU A 188 1.54 -16.17 -5.68
N THR A 189 0.52 -15.89 -4.88
CA THR A 189 0.52 -16.11 -3.42
C THR A 189 -0.81 -16.71 -2.97
N GLY A 190 -0.81 -17.35 -1.81
CA GLY A 190 -2.01 -17.93 -1.19
C GLY A 190 -1.72 -18.33 0.24
N LEU A 191 -2.78 -18.54 1.00
CA LEU A 191 -2.71 -19.03 2.37
C LEU A 191 -3.13 -20.50 2.43
N SER A 192 -2.51 -21.23 3.34
CA SER A 192 -2.99 -22.55 3.72
C SER A 192 -2.92 -22.73 5.23
N LYS A 193 -3.86 -23.51 5.77
CA LYS A 193 -3.80 -24.08 7.12
C LYS A 193 -3.61 -25.58 6.98
N ALA A 194 -2.90 -26.21 7.92
CA ALA A 194 -2.64 -27.64 7.91
C ALA A 194 -2.98 -28.28 9.26
N GLN A 195 -3.56 -29.47 9.23
CA GLN A 195 -3.76 -30.32 10.40
C GLN A 195 -3.24 -31.72 10.11
N ASP A 196 -2.28 -32.16 10.92
CA ASP A 196 -1.68 -33.49 10.89
C ASP A 196 -1.18 -33.91 9.49
N VAL A 197 -0.63 -32.95 8.72
CA VAL A 197 -0.10 -33.23 7.39
C VAL A 197 1.21 -34.01 7.48
N LYS A 198 1.26 -35.18 6.84
CA LYS A 198 2.40 -36.11 6.88
C LYS A 198 2.84 -36.49 5.48
N ALA A 199 4.15 -36.52 5.26
CA ALA A 199 4.77 -37.10 4.08
C ALA A 199 5.01 -38.60 4.31
N ASN A 200 4.30 -39.46 3.60
CA ASN A 200 4.43 -40.92 3.72
C ASN A 200 5.23 -41.48 2.55
N GLY A 201 6.53 -41.18 2.53
CA GLY A 201 7.46 -41.53 1.46
C GLY A 201 7.97 -40.30 0.72
N THR A 202 8.41 -40.50 -0.53
CA THR A 202 8.94 -39.40 -1.35
C THR A 202 7.80 -38.49 -1.79
N VAL A 203 7.93 -37.19 -1.54
CA VAL A 203 6.95 -36.16 -1.89
C VAL A 203 7.59 -35.10 -2.79
N SER A 204 6.77 -34.46 -3.64
CA SER A 204 7.18 -33.28 -4.40
C SER A 204 6.71 -32.00 -3.69
N ALA A 205 7.48 -30.92 -3.80
CA ALA A 205 7.04 -29.59 -3.40
C ALA A 205 5.72 -29.17 -4.09
N SER A 206 5.45 -29.69 -5.29
CA SER A 206 4.19 -29.44 -6.00
C SER A 206 2.96 -30.13 -5.38
N ASP A 207 3.15 -31.12 -4.50
CA ASP A 207 2.05 -31.99 -4.05
C ASP A 207 1.26 -31.43 -2.86
N TYR A 208 1.80 -30.43 -2.16
CA TYR A 208 1.06 -29.57 -1.23
C TYR A 208 1.47 -28.11 -1.47
N SER A 209 0.79 -27.47 -2.42
CA SER A 209 1.20 -26.16 -2.94
C SER A 209 0.07 -25.39 -3.59
N ILE A 210 0.34 -24.12 -3.86
CA ILE A 210 -0.29 -23.41 -4.97
C ILE A 210 0.65 -23.42 -6.18
N THR A 211 0.11 -23.62 -7.37
CA THR A 211 0.89 -23.69 -8.61
C THR A 211 0.38 -22.73 -9.67
N ALA A 212 1.28 -22.18 -10.49
CA ALA A 212 0.99 -21.45 -11.70
C ALA A 212 1.62 -22.17 -12.90
N LYS A 213 0.80 -22.83 -13.71
CA LYS A 213 1.23 -23.36 -15.01
C LYS A 213 1.00 -22.30 -16.08
N VAL A 214 2.09 -21.67 -16.51
CA VAL A 214 2.12 -20.62 -17.52
C VAL A 214 2.13 -21.26 -18.91
N TYR A 215 1.26 -20.78 -19.79
CA TYR A 215 1.24 -21.11 -21.22
C TYR A 215 1.77 -19.91 -21.98
N PHE A 216 2.88 -20.10 -22.69
CA PHE A 216 3.52 -19.07 -23.48
C PHE A 216 2.88 -18.93 -24.86
N VAL A 217 3.04 -17.74 -25.46
CA VAL A 217 2.48 -17.45 -26.80
C VAL A 217 3.04 -18.37 -27.88
N ASP A 218 4.26 -18.91 -27.69
CA ASP A 218 4.89 -19.87 -28.61
C ASP A 218 4.40 -21.32 -28.44
N GLY A 219 3.43 -21.56 -27.54
CA GLY A 219 2.86 -22.88 -27.26
C GLY A 219 3.61 -23.69 -26.20
N THR A 220 4.77 -23.22 -25.71
CA THR A 220 5.49 -23.89 -24.61
C THR A 220 4.84 -23.61 -23.25
N THR A 221 5.17 -24.41 -22.23
CA THR A 221 4.63 -24.22 -20.87
C THR A 221 5.71 -24.32 -19.80
N GLN A 222 5.51 -23.66 -18.67
CA GLN A 222 6.36 -23.76 -17.48
C GLN A 222 5.52 -23.67 -16.21
N THR A 223 5.86 -24.45 -15.20
CA THR A 223 5.16 -24.46 -13.91
C THR A 223 6.01 -23.79 -12.83
N TYR A 224 5.40 -22.88 -12.10
CA TYR A 224 5.91 -22.24 -10.89
C TYR A 224 5.07 -22.72 -9.71
N MET A 225 5.65 -22.84 -8.52
CA MET A 225 4.95 -23.37 -7.35
C MET A 225 5.47 -22.73 -6.07
N ALA A 226 4.59 -22.63 -5.08
CA ALA A 226 4.91 -22.27 -3.71
C ALA A 226 4.32 -23.34 -2.79
N ASP A 227 5.19 -24.10 -2.14
CA ASP A 227 4.83 -25.17 -1.22
C ASP A 227 4.53 -24.64 0.18
N PHE A 228 3.75 -25.42 0.93
CA PHE A 228 3.39 -25.12 2.31
C PHE A 228 4.09 -26.08 3.28
N SER A 229 4.33 -25.60 4.50
CA SER A 229 4.92 -26.40 5.57
C SER A 229 3.98 -27.53 6.01
N ILE A 230 4.54 -28.70 6.32
CA ILE A 230 3.79 -29.88 6.77
C ILE A 230 3.52 -29.84 8.29
N GLY A 231 2.83 -30.86 8.81
CA GLY A 231 2.44 -30.96 10.21
C GLY A 231 1.13 -30.26 10.50
N THR A 232 1.00 -29.72 11.72
CA THR A 232 -0.12 -28.87 12.11
C THR A 232 0.37 -27.42 12.10
N GLN A 233 -0.18 -26.63 11.18
CA GLN A 233 0.17 -25.25 10.95
C GLN A 233 -1.09 -24.42 11.02
N ASP A 234 -1.03 -23.28 11.72
CA ASP A 234 -2.04 -22.25 11.50
C ASP A 234 -1.82 -21.58 10.14
N TRP A 235 -2.75 -20.73 9.71
CA TRP A 235 -2.70 -20.07 8.41
C TRP A 235 -1.33 -19.46 8.09
N ASN A 236 -0.63 -20.03 7.12
CA ASN A 236 0.67 -19.58 6.66
C ASN A 236 0.64 -19.27 5.16
N ARG A 237 1.43 -18.26 4.77
CA ARG A 237 1.48 -17.78 3.38
C ARG A 237 2.62 -18.44 2.63
N ALA A 238 2.31 -18.86 1.40
CA ALA A 238 3.31 -19.20 0.40
C ALA A 238 3.22 -18.21 -0.77
N ALA A 239 4.35 -17.96 -1.43
CA ALA A 239 4.41 -17.11 -2.62
C ALA A 239 5.53 -17.53 -3.57
N VAL A 240 5.30 -17.37 -4.87
CA VAL A 240 6.28 -17.63 -5.92
C VAL A 240 6.29 -16.50 -6.95
N SER A 241 7.50 -16.05 -7.31
CA SER A 241 7.70 -15.08 -8.38
C SER A 241 7.69 -15.80 -9.74
N ILE A 242 6.87 -15.31 -10.66
CA ILE A 242 6.73 -15.78 -12.03
C ILE A 242 7.50 -14.80 -12.91
N GLN A 243 8.74 -15.17 -13.26
CA GLN A 243 9.66 -14.35 -14.04
C GLN A 243 9.98 -15.00 -15.39
N PRO A 244 9.04 -14.94 -16.35
CA PRO A 244 9.22 -15.61 -17.63
C PRO A 244 10.23 -14.87 -18.52
N SER A 245 10.93 -15.62 -19.36
CA SER A 245 11.78 -15.06 -20.42
C SER A 245 11.00 -14.73 -21.71
N LYS A 246 9.70 -15.08 -21.76
CA LYS A 246 8.85 -14.98 -22.95
C LYS A 246 7.44 -14.49 -22.60
N PRO A 247 6.72 -13.86 -23.54
CA PRO A 247 5.34 -13.44 -23.33
C PRO A 247 4.38 -14.61 -23.08
N MET A 248 3.42 -14.41 -22.18
CA MET A 248 2.45 -15.42 -21.77
C MET A 248 1.05 -15.18 -22.33
N ASP A 249 0.37 -16.25 -22.73
CA ASP A 249 -1.03 -16.20 -23.17
C ASP A 249 -2.00 -16.37 -21.99
N LYS A 250 -1.77 -17.36 -21.13
CA LYS A 250 -2.63 -17.63 -19.97
C LYS A 250 -1.89 -18.37 -18.87
N ILE A 251 -2.51 -18.43 -17.69
CA ILE A 251 -1.98 -19.14 -16.53
C ILE A 251 -3.09 -20.01 -15.94
N ASP A 252 -2.79 -21.29 -15.72
CA ASP A 252 -3.60 -22.13 -14.87
C ASP A 252 -3.08 -22.03 -13.44
N ILE A 253 -3.90 -21.51 -12.54
CA ILE A 253 -3.61 -21.42 -11.11
C ILE A 253 -4.31 -22.58 -10.42
N SER A 254 -3.57 -23.34 -9.61
CA SER A 254 -4.11 -24.49 -8.89
C SER A 254 -3.79 -24.45 -7.40
N ALA A 255 -4.75 -24.85 -6.56
CA ALA A 255 -4.51 -25.32 -5.19
C ALA A 255 -4.44 -26.86 -5.22
N VAL A 256 -3.33 -27.43 -4.72
CA VAL A 256 -2.99 -28.84 -4.92
C VAL A 256 -2.71 -29.52 -3.58
N PHE A 257 -3.38 -30.66 -3.34
CA PHE A 257 -3.04 -31.59 -2.27
C PHE A 257 -3.17 -33.04 -2.75
N ARG A 258 -2.03 -33.73 -2.93
CA ARG A 258 -1.98 -35.05 -3.60
C ARG A 258 -0.75 -35.87 -3.22
N GLY A 259 -0.54 -36.96 -3.96
CA GLY A 259 0.65 -37.80 -3.84
C GLY A 259 0.71 -38.51 -2.48
N ASN A 260 1.93 -38.57 -1.93
CA ASN A 260 2.21 -39.27 -0.67
C ASN A 260 1.85 -38.47 0.59
N TYR A 261 1.14 -37.35 0.45
CA TYR A 261 0.60 -36.61 1.58
C TYR A 261 -0.71 -37.19 2.11
N THR A 262 -0.81 -37.25 3.44
CA THR A 262 -2.05 -37.44 4.21
C THR A 262 -2.23 -36.28 5.19
N GLY A 263 -3.43 -36.07 5.71
CA GLY A 263 -3.79 -34.99 6.64
C GLY A 263 -4.96 -34.17 6.11
N THR A 264 -5.24 -33.04 6.76
CA THR A 264 -6.23 -32.07 6.29
C THR A 264 -5.57 -30.73 6.03
N VAL A 265 -5.91 -30.11 4.91
CA VAL A 265 -5.44 -28.77 4.54
C VAL A 265 -6.61 -27.90 4.15
N TRP A 266 -6.46 -26.60 4.36
CA TRP A 266 -7.38 -25.58 3.87
C TRP A 266 -6.62 -24.61 2.99
N PHE A 267 -7.22 -24.13 1.90
CA PHE A 267 -6.66 -23.08 1.06
C PHE A 267 -7.58 -21.87 1.04
N ASP A 268 -6.98 -20.68 1.08
CA ASP A 268 -7.70 -19.41 1.12
C ASP A 268 -6.83 -18.27 0.54
N ALA A 269 -7.46 -17.14 0.22
CA ALA A 269 -6.84 -15.89 -0.21
C ALA A 269 -5.77 -16.06 -1.32
N ILE A 270 -6.07 -16.83 -2.36
CA ILE A 270 -5.17 -17.07 -3.49
C ILE A 270 -5.15 -15.85 -4.41
N ARG A 271 -4.00 -15.19 -4.56
CA ARG A 271 -3.85 -13.97 -5.36
C ARG A 271 -2.78 -14.12 -6.44
N LEU A 272 -3.09 -13.60 -7.62
CA LEU A 272 -2.12 -13.36 -8.68
C LEU A 272 -1.92 -11.85 -8.82
N MET A 273 -0.70 -11.39 -8.58
CA MET A 273 -0.36 -9.98 -8.56
C MET A 273 0.63 -9.65 -9.66
N GLU A 274 0.54 -8.45 -10.20
CA GLU A 274 1.54 -7.94 -11.13
C GLU A 274 2.80 -7.49 -10.39
N GLY A 275 3.97 -7.75 -10.99
CA GLY A 275 5.27 -7.47 -10.39
C GLY A 275 5.81 -8.62 -9.53
N ASN A 276 7.07 -8.50 -9.15
CA ASN A 276 7.58 -9.22 -7.98
C ASN A 276 7.09 -8.42 -6.77
N VAL A 277 6.43 -9.04 -5.81
CA VAL A 277 5.95 -8.37 -4.58
C VAL A 277 6.32 -9.17 -3.33
N ILE A 278 7.34 -10.02 -3.46
CA ILE A 278 7.78 -10.90 -2.39
C ILE A 278 8.79 -10.15 -1.54
N THR A 279 8.41 -9.83 -0.31
CA THR A 279 9.36 -9.51 0.76
C THR A 279 9.69 -10.79 1.51
N LYS A 280 10.98 -11.11 1.67
CA LYS A 280 11.44 -12.27 2.45
C LYS A 280 12.06 -11.78 3.74
N ASN A 281 11.51 -12.24 4.86
CA ASN A 281 12.05 -11.96 6.19
C ASN A 281 12.81 -13.19 6.71
N LYS A 282 14.00 -12.94 7.24
CA LYS A 282 14.72 -13.88 8.07
C LYS A 282 14.63 -13.39 9.51
N TYR A 283 14.15 -14.26 10.39
CA TYR A 283 14.06 -13.98 11.81
C TYR A 283 15.30 -14.53 12.54
N ASP A 284 15.54 -14.02 13.75
CA ASP A 284 16.50 -14.61 14.68
C ASP A 284 16.15 -16.08 15.02
N ALA A 285 17.05 -16.78 15.70
CA ALA A 285 16.89 -18.19 16.04
C ALA A 285 15.66 -18.51 16.90
N ASN A 286 15.12 -17.52 17.61
CA ASN A 286 13.92 -17.65 18.45
C ASN A 286 12.64 -17.20 17.74
N GLY A 287 12.74 -16.65 16.52
CA GLY A 287 11.62 -16.12 15.75
C GLY A 287 11.10 -14.76 16.22
N ASN A 288 11.83 -14.04 17.09
CA ASN A 288 11.32 -12.84 17.74
C ASN A 288 11.50 -11.57 16.89
N TYR A 289 12.65 -11.43 16.24
CA TYR A 289 13.02 -10.22 15.50
C TYR A 289 13.47 -10.53 14.07
N VAL A 290 13.18 -9.64 13.12
CA VAL A 290 13.61 -9.75 11.71
C VAL A 290 15.05 -9.26 11.58
N GLU A 291 15.99 -10.15 11.33
CA GLU A 291 17.41 -9.84 11.12
C GLU A 291 17.74 -9.45 9.67
N GLU A 292 16.97 -9.95 8.71
CA GLU A 292 17.17 -9.67 7.29
C GLU A 292 15.84 -9.54 6.57
N GLU A 293 15.70 -8.50 5.75
CA GLU A 293 14.55 -8.27 4.89
C GLU A 293 15.07 -8.14 3.46
N THR A 294 14.58 -8.98 2.55
CA THR A 294 14.84 -8.87 1.12
C THR A 294 13.58 -8.39 0.44
N ASP A 295 13.64 -7.24 -0.22
CA ASP A 295 12.49 -6.68 -0.94
C ASP A 295 12.25 -7.37 -2.29
N GLU A 296 11.23 -6.90 -2.99
CA GLU A 296 10.83 -7.40 -4.30
C GLU A 296 11.84 -7.17 -5.43
N ALA A 297 12.75 -6.21 -5.27
CA ALA A 297 13.84 -5.97 -6.21
C ALA A 297 15.10 -6.79 -5.87
N GLY A 298 15.07 -7.53 -4.75
CA GLY A 298 16.20 -8.30 -4.24
C GLY A 298 17.16 -7.47 -3.39
N TYR A 299 16.79 -6.24 -3.04
CA TYR A 299 17.58 -5.42 -2.13
C TYR A 299 17.45 -5.94 -0.71
N VAL A 300 18.58 -6.02 0.00
CA VAL A 300 18.65 -6.63 1.33
C VAL A 300 18.92 -5.54 2.38
N THR A 301 18.04 -5.45 3.36
CA THR A 301 18.23 -4.66 4.58
C THR A 301 18.56 -5.60 5.74
N LYS A 302 19.53 -5.25 6.58
CA LYS A 302 19.92 -6.06 7.75
C LYS A 302 19.74 -5.30 9.04
N LYS A 303 19.28 -5.99 10.09
CA LYS A 303 19.03 -5.42 11.41
C LYS A 303 19.64 -6.32 12.48
N ASN A 304 20.23 -5.70 13.50
CA ASN A 304 20.75 -6.39 14.67
C ASN A 304 20.07 -5.83 15.92
N TYR A 305 19.73 -6.71 16.87
CA TYR A 305 19.03 -6.35 18.09
C TYR A 305 19.85 -6.74 19.33
N ASP A 306 19.60 -6.05 20.44
CA ASP A 306 20.05 -6.52 21.75
C ASP A 306 19.08 -7.56 22.34
N ALA A 307 19.42 -8.08 23.52
CA ALA A 307 18.65 -9.14 24.19
C ALA A 307 17.23 -8.74 24.61
N VAL A 308 16.90 -7.44 24.63
CA VAL A 308 15.56 -6.93 24.99
C VAL A 308 14.83 -6.32 23.78
N GLY A 309 15.37 -6.49 22.57
CA GLY A 309 14.73 -6.10 21.32
C GLY A 309 15.02 -4.67 20.86
N ASN A 310 15.97 -3.96 21.47
CA ASN A 310 16.40 -2.67 20.94
C ASN A 310 17.27 -2.88 19.70
N LEU A 311 17.04 -2.09 18.65
CA LEU A 311 17.83 -2.12 17.42
C LEU A 311 19.24 -1.60 17.70
N LEU A 312 20.30 -2.39 17.53
CA LEU A 312 21.70 -1.98 17.68
C LEU A 312 22.27 -1.37 16.39
N SER A 313 21.91 -1.94 15.24
CA SER A 313 22.34 -1.43 13.94
C SER A 313 21.38 -1.81 12.82
N GLU A 314 21.34 -0.97 11.79
CA GLU A 314 20.60 -1.20 10.54
C GLU A 314 21.54 -0.95 9.36
N TYR A 315 21.50 -1.78 8.32
CA TYR A 315 22.18 -1.58 7.05
C TYR A 315 21.14 -1.43 5.94
N ASP A 316 21.23 -0.36 5.15
CA ASP A 316 20.41 -0.19 3.95
C ASP A 316 20.90 -1.06 2.78
N GLU A 317 20.20 -1.00 1.65
CA GLU A 317 20.52 -1.80 0.45
C GLU A 317 21.89 -1.49 -0.17
N LYS A 318 22.48 -0.36 0.19
CA LYS A 318 23.81 0.09 -0.26
C LYS A 318 24.90 -0.22 0.76
N GLY A 319 24.55 -0.84 1.88
CA GLY A 319 25.46 -1.14 2.99
C GLY A 319 25.73 0.05 3.90
N ASN A 320 24.99 1.16 3.80
CA ASN A 320 25.14 2.27 4.72
C ASN A 320 24.60 1.85 6.10
N GLN A 321 25.43 2.00 7.12
CA GLN A 321 25.08 1.60 8.47
C GLN A 321 24.50 2.76 9.28
N LYS A 322 23.42 2.48 10.04
CA LYS A 322 23.02 3.26 11.21
C LYS A 322 23.33 2.46 12.47
N GLN A 323 23.83 3.13 13.50
CA GLN A 323 24.09 2.53 14.81
C GLN A 323 23.30 3.25 15.89
N TYR A 324 22.82 2.49 16.86
CA TYR A 324 21.98 2.98 17.93
C TYR A 324 22.62 2.56 19.26
N LYS A 325 22.62 3.48 20.23
CA LYS A 325 23.05 3.18 21.61
C LYS A 325 21.97 3.64 22.56
N TYR A 326 21.73 2.85 23.58
CA TYR A 326 20.70 3.08 24.57
C TYR A 326 21.33 3.35 25.93
N ASP A 327 20.59 4.06 26.79
CA ASP A 327 20.92 4.15 28.20
C ASP A 327 20.42 2.90 28.97
N PRO A 328 20.76 2.74 30.26
CA PRO A 328 20.32 1.59 31.07
C PRO A 328 18.80 1.45 31.24
N SER A 329 18.02 2.48 30.88
CA SER A 329 16.56 2.47 30.89
C SER A 329 15.96 2.18 29.50
N ASN A 330 16.77 1.66 28.56
CA ASN A 330 16.39 1.36 27.18
C ASN A 330 15.92 2.58 26.37
N ARG A 331 16.36 3.79 26.74
CA ARG A 331 16.06 5.02 25.97
C ARG A 331 17.20 5.30 25.00
N LEU A 332 16.87 5.71 23.78
CA LEU A 332 17.87 6.00 22.74
C LEU A 332 18.78 7.15 23.18
N LYS A 333 20.06 6.87 23.41
CA LYS A 333 21.08 7.84 23.83
C LYS A 333 21.86 8.42 22.65
N GLN A 334 22.09 7.61 21.62
CA GLN A 334 22.83 8.04 20.43
C GLN A 334 22.34 7.31 19.18
N LEU A 335 22.16 8.05 18.09
CA LEU A 335 22.06 7.56 16.72
C LEU A 335 23.28 8.04 15.92
N LEU A 336 24.00 7.13 15.28
CA LEU A 336 25.11 7.42 14.38
C LEU A 336 24.74 6.99 12.96
N LEU A 337 24.79 7.92 12.01
CA LEU A 337 24.52 7.67 10.59
C LEU A 337 25.82 7.34 9.84
N ALA A 338 25.70 6.65 8.71
CA ALA A 338 26.84 6.24 7.88
C ALA A 338 27.74 7.40 7.42
N ASN A 339 27.18 8.61 7.26
CA ASN A 339 27.93 9.81 6.88
C ASN A 339 28.71 10.45 8.05
N GLY A 340 28.74 9.80 9.23
CA GLY A 340 29.41 10.28 10.44
C GLY A 340 28.58 11.26 11.28
N THR A 341 27.35 11.60 10.86
CA THR A 341 26.47 12.45 11.68
C THR A 341 25.98 11.69 12.90
N SER A 342 26.15 12.26 14.09
CA SER A 342 25.59 11.73 15.33
C SER A 342 24.45 12.61 15.85
N VAL A 343 23.44 11.96 16.41
CA VAL A 343 22.35 12.59 17.15
C VAL A 343 22.36 12.02 18.56
N ASN A 344 22.63 12.87 19.55
CA ASN A 344 22.73 12.49 20.95
C ASN A 344 21.53 13.03 21.72
N TYR A 345 21.06 12.24 22.68
CA TYR A 345 19.87 12.52 23.47
C TYR A 345 20.19 12.40 24.95
N ASP A 346 19.76 13.39 25.72
CA ASP A 346 19.82 13.37 27.17
C ASP A 346 18.40 13.42 27.74
N TYR A 347 18.21 12.77 28.89
CA TYR A 347 16.92 12.65 29.55
C TYR A 347 17.03 12.98 31.03
N ASP A 348 15.94 13.48 31.61
CA ASP A 348 15.80 13.57 33.05
C ASP A 348 15.41 12.20 33.67
N LEU A 349 15.27 12.19 35.00
CA LEU A 349 14.88 10.99 35.76
C LEU A 349 13.43 10.55 35.48
N ASN A 350 12.59 11.44 34.97
CA ASN A 350 11.19 11.15 34.63
C ASN A 350 11.02 10.65 33.19
N GLY A 351 12.11 10.59 32.40
CA GLY A 351 12.02 10.17 31.00
C GLY A 351 11.86 11.31 29.99
N ASN A 352 11.82 12.56 30.42
CA ASN A 352 11.68 13.69 29.49
C ASN A 352 13.03 14.00 28.85
N MET A 353 13.04 14.17 27.52
CA MET A 353 14.24 14.51 26.77
C MET A 353 14.68 15.94 27.08
N THR A 354 15.82 16.14 27.73
CA THR A 354 16.33 17.47 28.14
C THR A 354 17.26 18.08 27.10
N SER A 355 17.92 17.26 26.28
CA SER A 355 18.74 17.77 25.18
C SER A 355 18.70 16.86 23.96
N LYS A 356 18.82 17.48 22.78
CA LYS A 356 19.11 16.82 21.51
C LYS A 356 20.26 17.55 20.85
N VAL A 357 21.33 16.83 20.52
CA VAL A 357 22.53 17.40 19.89
C VAL A 357 22.80 16.71 18.57
N ILE A 358 22.73 17.45 17.46
CA ILE A 358 23.08 16.97 16.12
C ILE A 358 24.49 17.45 15.81
N GLN A 359 25.40 16.52 15.59
CA GLN A 359 26.80 16.79 15.25
C GLN A 359 27.11 16.15 13.90
N THR A 360 27.34 16.96 12.88
CA THR A 360 27.87 16.48 11.59
C THR A 360 29.39 16.35 11.67
N SER A 361 30.00 15.68 10.68
CA SER A 361 31.44 15.45 10.64
C SER A 361 32.29 16.73 10.48
N SER A 362 31.72 17.79 9.91
CA SER A 362 32.44 19.03 9.58
C SER A 362 31.70 20.32 9.96
N GLY A 363 30.46 20.22 10.44
CA GLY A 363 29.62 21.38 10.75
C GLY A 363 29.53 21.69 12.24
N PRO A 364 28.97 22.87 12.58
CA PRO A 364 28.73 23.24 13.97
C PRO A 364 27.70 22.31 14.62
N SER A 365 27.88 22.07 15.91
CA SER A 365 26.91 21.32 16.72
C SER A 365 25.59 22.08 16.81
N GLN A 366 24.48 21.43 16.49
CA GLN A 366 23.14 21.98 16.69
C GLN A 366 22.54 21.40 17.97
N ARG A 367 22.46 22.23 19.01
CA ARG A 367 21.90 21.84 20.30
C ARG A 367 20.49 22.38 20.46
N PHE A 368 19.60 21.50 20.87
CA PHE A 368 18.29 21.82 21.42
C PHE A 368 18.29 21.49 22.91
N THR A 369 17.66 22.35 23.72
CA THR A 369 17.42 22.07 25.14
C THR A 369 15.95 22.25 25.47
N TYR A 370 15.45 21.40 26.34
CA TYR A 370 14.06 21.36 26.75
C TYR A 370 13.96 21.40 28.27
N SER A 371 13.04 22.20 28.79
CA SER A 371 12.73 22.20 30.23
C SER A 371 11.25 21.91 30.45
N TYR A 372 10.98 21.18 31.51
CA TYR A 372 9.65 20.68 31.84
C TYR A 372 9.23 21.15 33.22
N ASP A 373 7.92 21.18 33.47
CA ASP A 373 7.39 21.32 34.82
C ASP A 373 7.49 19.99 35.59
N LYS A 374 7.09 20.00 36.87
CA LYS A 374 7.12 18.82 37.74
C LYS A 374 6.21 17.68 37.27
N THR A 375 5.26 17.96 36.39
CA THR A 375 4.31 16.98 35.82
C THR A 375 4.73 16.49 34.43
N GLY A 376 5.88 16.96 33.91
CA GLY A 376 6.39 16.57 32.61
C GLY A 376 5.86 17.38 31.44
N LYS A 377 5.19 18.52 31.66
CA LYS A 377 4.75 19.39 30.55
C LYS A 377 5.90 20.28 30.07
N LEU A 378 6.04 20.42 28.75
CA LEU A 378 7.14 21.15 28.12
C LEU A 378 6.98 22.67 28.31
N LEU A 379 7.80 23.28 29.17
CA LEU A 379 7.76 24.71 29.45
C LEU A 379 8.56 25.54 28.44
N LYS A 380 9.71 25.03 27.99
CA LYS A 380 10.64 25.81 27.15
C LYS A 380 11.42 24.91 26.22
N THR A 381 11.59 25.39 24.99
CA THR A 381 12.53 24.86 24.00
C THR A 381 13.49 25.98 23.62
N VAL A 382 14.78 25.69 23.61
CA VAL A 382 15.82 26.57 23.05
C VAL A 382 16.45 25.86 21.87
N GLY A 383 16.40 26.47 20.69
CA GLY A 383 17.02 25.96 19.47
C GLY A 383 18.49 26.39 19.31
N PRO A 384 19.18 25.87 18.28
CA PRO A 384 20.61 26.09 18.07
C PRO A 384 20.99 27.55 17.76
N LEU A 385 20.03 28.38 17.37
CA LEU A 385 20.23 29.81 17.11
C LEU A 385 19.81 30.69 18.31
N ASN A 386 19.67 30.07 19.50
CA ASN A 386 19.11 30.69 20.70
C ASN A 386 17.68 31.21 20.52
N ASP A 387 16.95 30.67 19.55
CA ASP A 387 15.53 30.87 19.40
C ASP A 387 14.78 30.18 20.53
N VAL A 388 13.97 30.94 21.27
CA VAL A 388 13.27 30.45 22.47
C VAL A 388 11.78 30.33 22.18
N THR A 389 11.22 29.15 22.43
CA THR A 389 9.77 28.95 22.50
C THR A 389 9.40 28.59 23.93
N THR A 390 8.39 29.23 24.50
CA THR A 390 7.84 28.86 25.83
C THR A 390 6.37 28.48 25.73
N ASN A 391 5.93 27.57 26.61
CA ASN A 391 4.52 27.23 26.78
C ASN A 391 4.08 27.51 28.21
N GLU A 392 2.82 27.90 28.35
CA GLU A 392 2.12 28.09 29.61
C GLU A 392 0.91 27.17 29.64
N TYR A 393 0.61 26.64 30.82
CA TYR A 393 -0.49 25.70 31.06
C TYR A 393 -1.36 26.18 32.21
N ASP A 394 -2.65 25.85 32.17
CA ASP A 394 -3.55 26.04 33.30
C ASP A 394 -3.35 24.94 34.37
N ALA A 395 -4.14 25.06 35.45
CA ALA A 395 -4.13 24.12 36.57
C ALA A 395 -4.61 22.70 36.18
N ASN A 396 -5.44 22.57 35.15
CA ASN A 396 -6.06 21.31 34.76
C ASN A 396 -5.19 20.48 33.82
N GLY A 397 -4.22 21.09 33.13
CA GLY A 397 -3.56 20.34 32.07
C GLY A 397 -3.26 21.13 30.83
N ASN A 398 -4.13 22.08 30.52
CA ASN A 398 -4.31 22.52 29.16
C ASN A 398 -3.33 23.62 28.80
N LYS A 399 -2.85 23.58 27.57
CA LYS A 399 -1.89 24.55 27.07
C LYS A 399 -2.62 25.83 26.70
N ILE A 400 -2.46 26.89 27.48
CA ILE A 400 -3.17 28.16 27.29
C ILE A 400 -2.39 29.14 26.42
N LYS A 401 -1.06 29.01 26.32
CA LYS A 401 -0.24 29.94 25.55
C LYS A 401 1.08 29.33 25.09
N THR A 402 1.51 29.73 23.90
CA THR A 402 2.84 29.49 23.35
C THR A 402 3.42 30.84 22.90
N VAL A 403 4.62 31.17 23.34
CA VAL A 403 5.40 32.31 22.84
C VAL A 403 6.44 31.80 21.87
N LEU A 404 6.40 32.28 20.62
CA LEU A 404 7.32 31.92 19.54
C LEU A 404 8.60 32.78 19.61
N PRO A 405 9.70 32.39 18.92
CA PRO A 405 10.99 33.08 19.02
C PRO A 405 11.00 34.58 18.72
N LYS A 406 10.05 35.06 17.92
CA LYS A 406 9.90 36.48 17.56
C LYS A 406 8.93 37.24 18.47
N GLY A 407 8.52 36.66 19.60
CA GLY A 407 7.56 37.23 20.54
C GLY A 407 6.09 37.06 20.15
N ASN A 408 5.79 36.55 18.95
CA ASN A 408 4.42 36.21 18.55
C ASN A 408 3.84 35.15 19.48
N THR A 409 2.55 35.23 19.79
CA THR A 409 1.87 34.31 20.69
C THR A 409 0.77 33.54 19.98
N ILE A 410 0.60 32.28 20.38
CA ILE A 410 -0.59 31.49 20.10
C ILE A 410 -1.26 31.23 21.45
N GLN A 411 -2.55 31.49 21.57
CA GLN A 411 -3.30 31.30 22.81
C GLN A 411 -4.51 30.40 22.58
N TRP A 412 -4.82 29.58 23.57
CA TRP A 412 -6.00 28.71 23.57
C TRP A 412 -6.90 29.11 24.73
N MET A 413 -8.20 29.23 24.45
CA MET A 413 -9.25 29.29 25.45
C MET A 413 -10.06 28.00 25.37
N TYR A 414 -10.50 27.53 26.52
CA TYR A 414 -11.24 26.29 26.66
C TYR A 414 -12.65 26.59 27.17
N ASP A 415 -13.62 25.79 26.74
CA ASP A 415 -14.97 25.83 27.31
C ASP A 415 -15.03 25.17 28.69
N GLU A 416 -16.18 25.23 29.35
CA GLU A 416 -16.41 24.65 30.69
C GLU A 416 -16.17 23.13 30.77
N THR A 417 -16.00 22.46 29.63
CA THR A 417 -15.74 21.02 29.52
C THR A 417 -14.33 20.69 29.01
N GLU A 418 -13.40 21.65 29.10
CA GLU A 418 -11.99 21.49 28.74
C GLU A 418 -11.74 21.22 27.24
N ARG A 419 -12.67 21.64 26.37
CA ARG A 419 -12.50 21.58 24.92
C ARG A 419 -12.06 22.94 24.39
N VAL A 420 -11.21 22.96 23.36
CA VAL A 420 -10.74 24.22 22.76
C VAL A 420 -11.93 24.99 22.19
N ASP A 421 -12.23 26.16 22.72
CA ASP A 421 -13.29 27.06 22.26
C ASP A 421 -12.74 28.07 21.24
N THR A 422 -11.58 28.65 21.54
CA THR A 422 -10.96 29.69 20.71
C THR A 422 -9.45 29.50 20.62
N ILE A 423 -8.88 29.71 19.43
CA ILE A 423 -7.43 29.87 19.22
C ILE A 423 -7.16 31.28 18.73
N SER A 424 -6.29 32.00 19.42
CA SER A 424 -5.88 33.36 19.07
C SER A 424 -4.43 33.42 18.62
N TYR A 425 -4.12 34.33 17.69
CA TYR A 425 -2.77 34.67 17.28
C TYR A 425 -2.48 36.13 17.65
N ASN A 426 -1.45 36.37 18.45
CA ASN A 426 -1.13 37.68 19.02
C ASN A 426 -2.32 38.36 19.72
N GLY A 427 -3.12 37.56 20.45
CA GLY A 427 -4.32 38.03 21.16
C GLY A 427 -5.54 38.26 20.26
N VAL A 428 -5.43 38.10 18.94
CA VAL A 428 -6.55 38.23 18.01
C VAL A 428 -7.14 36.85 17.72
N PRO A 429 -8.45 36.62 17.94
CA PRO A 429 -9.11 35.36 17.59
C PRO A 429 -8.84 34.97 16.13
N TYR A 430 -8.41 33.73 15.93
CA TYR A 430 -8.05 33.18 14.63
C TYR A 430 -8.97 32.01 14.26
N TYR A 431 -9.26 31.12 15.22
CA TYR A 431 -10.25 30.06 15.08
C TYR A 431 -11.23 30.03 16.24
N GLU A 432 -12.50 29.76 15.94
CA GLU A 432 -13.55 29.47 16.93
C GLU A 432 -14.17 28.10 16.65
N PHE A 433 -14.47 27.37 17.72
CA PHE A 433 -14.94 25.98 17.67
C PHE A 433 -16.33 25.87 18.29
N ARG A 434 -17.16 24.97 17.75
CA ARG A 434 -18.44 24.59 18.35
C ARG A 434 -18.56 23.08 18.40
N TYR A 435 -19.16 22.60 19.48
CA TYR A 435 -19.32 21.17 19.75
C TYR A 435 -20.78 20.83 20.02
N ASP A 436 -21.14 19.58 19.80
CA ASP A 436 -22.41 19.05 20.29
C ASP A 436 -22.32 18.64 21.77
N LYS A 437 -23.44 18.15 22.30
CA LYS A 437 -23.54 17.67 23.69
C LYS A 437 -22.69 16.43 23.98
N ASN A 438 -22.27 15.70 22.94
CA ASN A 438 -21.47 14.48 23.07
C ASN A 438 -19.95 14.76 22.91
N GLY A 439 -19.57 16.02 22.66
CA GLY A 439 -18.16 16.40 22.49
C GLY A 439 -17.66 16.40 21.05
N ASN A 440 -18.52 16.14 20.06
CA ASN A 440 -18.08 16.15 18.67
C ASN A 440 -17.98 17.58 18.12
N GLU A 441 -16.88 17.89 17.44
CA GLU A 441 -16.64 19.19 16.80
C GLU A 441 -17.62 19.40 15.61
N LEU A 442 -18.66 20.20 15.83
CA LEU A 442 -19.67 20.55 14.82
C LEU A 442 -19.12 21.51 13.78
N SER A 443 -18.31 22.48 14.20
CA SER A 443 -17.76 23.48 13.29
C SER A 443 -16.47 24.11 13.78
N VAL A 444 -15.65 24.53 12.80
CA VAL A 444 -14.52 25.45 13.00
C VAL A 444 -14.72 26.64 12.08
N GLN A 445 -14.72 27.84 12.64
CA GLN A 445 -14.75 29.08 11.90
C GLN A 445 -13.35 29.69 11.87
N TYR A 446 -12.89 30.06 10.67
CA TYR A 446 -11.73 30.93 10.50
C TYR A 446 -12.20 32.38 10.59
N VAL A 447 -11.89 33.05 11.71
CA VAL A 447 -12.49 34.35 12.06
C VAL A 447 -12.12 35.44 11.05
N LYS A 448 -10.93 35.37 10.47
CA LYS A 448 -10.39 36.43 9.60
C LYS A 448 -11.20 36.66 8.31
N ASP A 449 -11.73 35.60 7.71
CA ASP A 449 -12.54 35.69 6.48
C ASP A 449 -13.96 35.15 6.66
N GLY A 450 -14.32 34.77 7.88
CA GLY A 450 -15.64 34.26 8.25
C GLY A 450 -15.95 32.86 7.73
N THR A 451 -15.00 32.16 7.11
CA THR A 451 -15.25 30.84 6.52
C THR A 451 -15.44 29.77 7.60
N THR A 452 -16.51 28.98 7.48
CA THR A 452 -16.85 27.92 8.44
C THR A 452 -16.80 26.56 7.78
N LYS A 453 -16.07 25.63 8.39
CA LYS A 453 -16.10 24.20 8.08
C LYS A 453 -17.04 23.51 9.05
N THR A 454 -18.03 22.79 8.55
CA THR A 454 -18.98 22.03 9.37
C THR A 454 -18.81 20.52 9.19
N ARG A 455 -19.11 19.76 10.25
CA ARG A 455 -19.15 18.29 10.27
C ARG A 455 -20.55 17.85 10.72
N LYS A 456 -21.01 16.73 10.17
CA LYS A 456 -22.22 16.05 10.63
C LYS A 456 -21.84 14.66 11.13
N PHE A 457 -22.40 14.29 12.28
CA PHE A 457 -22.21 12.99 12.90
C PHE A 457 -23.55 12.25 12.86
N ASP A 458 -23.50 10.94 12.57
CA ASP A 458 -24.67 10.09 12.71
C ASP A 458 -24.92 9.69 14.17
N SER A 459 -26.02 9.00 14.43
CA SER A 459 -26.40 8.52 15.76
C SER A 459 -25.45 7.46 16.34
N ALA A 460 -24.52 6.93 15.54
CA ALA A 460 -23.48 5.99 15.96
C ALA A 460 -22.13 6.67 16.24
N ASN A 461 -22.08 8.00 16.21
CA ASN A 461 -20.87 8.81 16.39
C ASN A 461 -19.81 8.63 15.30
N SER A 462 -20.20 8.13 14.12
CA SER A 462 -19.32 7.96 12.96
C SER A 462 -19.36 9.24 12.13
N GLY A 463 -18.21 9.85 11.88
CA GLY A 463 -18.13 11.11 11.13
C GLY A 463 -18.44 10.91 9.65
N HIS A 464 -19.51 11.52 9.13
CA HIS A 464 -19.79 11.58 7.70
C HIS A 464 -19.71 13.01 7.16
N ARG A 465 -18.84 13.18 6.14
CA ARG A 465 -18.86 14.27 5.15
C ARG A 465 -18.40 15.66 5.62
N THR A 466 -17.27 16.12 5.07
CA THR A 466 -16.89 17.54 5.06
C THR A 466 -17.77 18.29 4.06
N VAL A 467 -18.51 19.31 4.49
CA VAL A 467 -19.19 20.24 3.58
C VAL A 467 -18.37 21.52 3.51
N ARG A 468 -17.81 21.84 2.34
CA ARG A 468 -17.29 23.20 2.04
C ARG A 468 -18.48 24.04 1.54
N PRO A 469 -18.58 25.35 1.88
CA PRO A 469 -19.65 26.20 1.38
C PRO A 469 -19.60 26.28 -0.16
N ARG A 470 -20.72 25.94 -0.80
CA ARG A 470 -20.94 26.17 -2.24
C ARG A 470 -21.21 27.65 -2.47
N GLY A 471 -20.29 28.33 -3.17
CA GLY A 471 -20.67 29.49 -3.97
C GLY A 471 -21.51 28.99 -5.15
N ILE A 472 -22.79 29.37 -5.16
CA ILE A 472 -23.76 29.03 -6.20
C ILE A 472 -23.54 29.97 -7.39
N THR A 473 -23.27 29.43 -8.57
CA THR A 473 -23.87 29.97 -9.81
C THR A 473 -24.17 28.79 -10.73
N LYS A 474 -25.47 28.50 -10.83
CA LYS A 474 -26.08 27.52 -11.73
C LYS A 474 -26.20 28.19 -13.10
N MET A 475 -25.67 27.58 -14.15
CA MET A 475 -26.05 27.91 -15.52
C MET A 475 -26.51 26.61 -16.18
N ASP A 476 -27.84 26.45 -16.20
CA ASP A 476 -28.51 25.45 -17.01
C ASP A 476 -28.36 25.87 -18.48
N VAL A 477 -27.90 24.97 -19.36
CA VAL A 477 -28.18 25.05 -20.79
C VAL A 477 -28.54 23.65 -21.28
N SER A 478 -29.81 23.53 -21.64
CA SER A 478 -30.45 22.42 -22.33
C SER A 478 -29.94 22.26 -23.76
N ASP A 479 -29.87 21.01 -24.23
CA ASP A 479 -29.76 20.65 -25.65
C ASP A 479 -30.77 21.42 -26.51
N HIS A 480 -30.30 21.93 -27.66
CA HIS A 480 -31.10 22.00 -28.89
C HIS A 480 -30.22 21.62 -30.08
N LEU A 481 -30.77 20.69 -30.87
CA LEU A 481 -30.30 20.24 -32.17
C LEU A 481 -30.25 21.40 -33.17
N GLY A 482 -29.24 21.38 -34.02
CA GLY A 482 -29.01 22.25 -35.19
C GLY A 482 -27.66 21.94 -35.80
#